data_AF-A0A9P7CUB9-F1
#
_entry.id   AF-A0A9P7CUB9-F1
#
_cell.length_a   1.000
_cell.length_b   1.000
_cell.length_c   1.000
_cell.angle_alpha   90.00
_cell.angle_beta   90.00
_cell.angle_gamma   90.00
#
_symmetry.space_group_name_H-M   'P 1'
#
loop_
_entity.id
_entity.type
_entity.pdbx_description
1 polymer ?
#
loop_
_entity_poly.entity_id
_entity_poly.type
_entity_poly.pdbx_seq_one_letter_code
_entity_poly.pdbx_strand_id
1 'polypeptide(L)'
;MNSNNSTRKQWLRCIIDQVQSRRRSIQLYLLTVQVIERHYQQQYQQRQACIDQLSDREIELEKDLERLRSHQMDLKKQQQDIEQSLLLLRQEVEKHREKKTRCEQHYARLSFVPILRDQSKKKYLKARSRDWQLEQQLSEMRHALDLCRDHLRIISKQAAAGQSEREAICTEKQGSLDKVKGASETLDYLKQGSEFWSGFDVYQAQVVLEAAQYILKNNRHKASKKLTVDVDQVWIKTFKLACLEYGDRELYGDKHWNASTLKIQFDCSICQMSLVCWPRLTPMDELVCETCFKSIQKEPTIVSVSNHNMLRKLFHSLSLFKINI
;
A
#
# COMPACT_ATOMS: atom_id res chain seq x y z
N MET A 1 -38.63 27.10 -50.63
CA MET A 1 -38.27 27.48 -49.24
C MET A 1 -38.31 26.33 -48.20
N ASN A 2 -38.59 25.05 -48.57
CA ASN A 2 -38.74 23.96 -47.60
C ASN A 2 -37.47 23.15 -47.25
N SER A 3 -36.38 23.31 -48.00
CA SER A 3 -35.14 22.51 -47.81
C SER A 3 -34.39 22.87 -46.50
N ASN A 4 -34.22 24.16 -46.19
CA ASN A 4 -33.45 24.62 -45.02
C ASN A 4 -34.07 24.23 -43.65
N ASN A 5 -35.39 24.10 -43.57
CA ASN A 5 -36.06 23.71 -42.32
C ASN A 5 -35.92 22.21 -42.01
N SER A 6 -35.80 21.36 -43.03
CA SER A 6 -35.54 19.93 -42.84
C SER A 6 -34.13 19.70 -42.29
N THR A 7 -33.13 20.35 -42.90
CA THR A 7 -31.71 20.26 -42.51
C THR A 7 -31.48 20.77 -41.08
N ARG A 8 -32.11 21.89 -40.69
CA ARG A 8 -31.99 22.44 -39.34
C ARG A 8 -32.56 21.50 -38.27
N LYS A 9 -33.71 20.89 -38.53
CA LYS A 9 -34.32 19.92 -37.59
C LYS A 9 -33.48 18.66 -37.45
N GLN A 10 -32.94 18.16 -38.55
CA GLN A 10 -32.04 17.00 -38.53
C GLN A 10 -30.78 17.28 -37.71
N TRP A 11 -30.21 18.48 -37.86
CA TRP A 11 -29.03 18.90 -37.10
C TRP A 11 -29.29 19.03 -35.59
N LEU A 12 -30.41 19.65 -35.20
CA LEU A 12 -30.80 19.75 -33.80
C LEU A 12 -31.03 18.38 -33.16
N ARG A 13 -31.63 17.44 -33.89
CA ARG A 13 -31.78 16.04 -33.43
C ARG A 13 -30.41 15.38 -33.22
N CYS A 14 -29.48 15.55 -34.17
CA CYS A 14 -28.13 15.01 -34.04
C CYS A 14 -27.41 15.55 -32.79
N ILE A 15 -27.54 16.84 -32.49
CA ILE A 15 -26.97 17.43 -31.26
C ILE A 15 -27.62 16.85 -30.01
N ILE A 16 -28.96 16.75 -29.99
CA ILE A 16 -29.68 16.16 -28.86
C ILE A 16 -29.18 14.72 -28.62
N ASP A 17 -29.08 13.91 -29.66
CA ASP A 17 -28.62 12.52 -29.57
C ASP A 17 -27.16 12.44 -29.05
N GLN A 18 -26.28 13.34 -29.53
CA GLN A 18 -24.88 13.41 -29.08
C GLN A 18 -24.76 13.81 -27.62
N VAL A 19 -25.47 14.86 -27.19
CA VAL A 19 -25.44 15.31 -25.80
C VAL A 19 -26.04 14.22 -24.91
N GLN A 20 -27.16 13.61 -25.29
CA GLN A 20 -27.74 12.47 -24.55
C GLN A 20 -26.79 11.26 -24.48
N SER A 21 -26.04 10.98 -25.54
CA SER A 21 -24.98 9.96 -25.50
C SER A 21 -23.90 10.32 -24.49
N ARG A 22 -23.44 11.57 -24.47
CA ARG A 22 -22.44 12.01 -23.51
C ARG A 22 -22.94 11.94 -22.07
N ARG A 23 -24.19 12.34 -21.81
CA ARG A 23 -24.81 12.21 -20.47
C ARG A 23 -24.80 10.76 -19.97
N ARG A 24 -25.12 9.80 -20.84
CA ARG A 24 -25.02 8.37 -20.52
C ARG A 24 -23.58 7.94 -20.20
N SER A 25 -22.59 8.42 -20.98
CA SER A 25 -21.17 8.15 -20.68
C SER A 25 -20.71 8.76 -19.36
N ILE A 26 -21.17 9.97 -19.03
CA ILE A 26 -20.91 10.62 -17.73
C ILE A 26 -21.52 9.81 -16.59
N GLN A 27 -22.77 9.39 -16.71
CA GLN A 27 -23.42 8.54 -15.70
C GLN A 27 -22.65 7.24 -15.47
N LEU A 28 -22.21 6.57 -16.55
CA LEU A 28 -21.37 5.38 -16.44
C LEU A 28 -20.03 5.68 -15.75
N TYR A 29 -19.38 6.80 -16.08
CA TYR A 29 -18.16 7.24 -15.40
C TYR A 29 -18.40 7.40 -13.89
N LEU A 30 -19.45 8.12 -13.49
CA LEU A 30 -19.79 8.38 -12.08
C LEU A 30 -20.06 7.08 -11.32
N LEU A 31 -20.83 6.16 -11.91
CA LEU A 31 -21.08 4.83 -11.32
C LEU A 31 -19.77 4.05 -11.17
N THR A 32 -18.90 4.08 -12.18
CA THR A 32 -17.61 3.39 -12.14
C THR A 32 -16.73 3.94 -11.02
N VAL A 33 -16.67 5.27 -10.86
CA VAL A 33 -15.92 5.90 -9.76
C VAL A 33 -16.48 5.48 -8.40
N GLN A 34 -17.81 5.43 -8.22
CA GLN A 34 -18.41 4.99 -6.96
C GLN A 34 -18.04 3.55 -6.60
N VAL A 35 -18.00 2.64 -7.59
CA VAL A 35 -17.60 1.25 -7.35
C VAL A 35 -16.10 1.17 -7.05
N ILE A 36 -15.26 1.92 -7.77
CA ILE A 36 -13.81 2.03 -7.49
C ILE A 36 -13.60 2.53 -6.06
N GLU A 37 -14.34 3.56 -5.63
CA GLU A 37 -14.25 4.11 -4.29
C GLU A 37 -14.55 3.04 -3.23
N ARG A 38 -15.65 2.27 -3.39
CA ARG A 38 -15.98 1.17 -2.47
C ARG A 38 -14.87 0.12 -2.43
N HIS A 39 -14.32 -0.26 -3.59
CA HIS A 39 -13.24 -1.24 -3.68
C HIS A 39 -11.98 -0.76 -2.94
N TYR A 40 -11.60 0.50 -3.16
CA TYR A 40 -10.44 1.11 -2.49
C TYR A 40 -10.68 1.28 -0.98
N GLN A 41 -11.90 1.61 -0.55
CA GLN A 41 -12.25 1.68 0.88
C GLN A 41 -12.13 0.31 1.57
N GLN A 42 -12.56 -0.76 0.92
CA GLN A 42 -12.38 -2.13 1.44
C GLN A 42 -10.90 -2.49 1.54
N GLN A 43 -10.11 -2.19 0.50
CA GLN A 43 -8.66 -2.42 0.53
C GLN A 43 -7.97 -1.57 1.60
N TYR A 44 -8.41 -0.33 1.80
CA TYR A 44 -7.89 0.55 2.85
C TYR A 44 -8.11 -0.05 4.23
N GLN A 45 -9.32 -0.55 4.53
CA GLN A 45 -9.61 -1.20 5.81
C GLN A 45 -8.74 -2.44 6.04
N GLN A 46 -8.56 -3.28 5.01
CA GLN A 46 -7.70 -4.45 5.09
C GLN A 46 -6.23 -4.06 5.33
N ARG A 47 -5.74 -3.03 4.62
CA ARG A 47 -4.37 -2.51 4.81
C ARG A 47 -4.18 -1.89 6.18
N GLN A 48 -5.16 -1.15 6.68
CA GLN A 48 -5.10 -0.54 8.01
C GLN A 48 -5.03 -1.63 9.10
N ALA A 49 -5.87 -2.66 9.01
CA ALA A 49 -5.81 -3.79 9.93
C ALA A 49 -4.45 -4.51 9.89
N CYS A 50 -3.84 -4.66 8.71
CA CYS A 50 -2.49 -5.19 8.58
C CYS A 50 -1.43 -4.28 9.24
N ILE A 51 -1.50 -2.96 9.02
CA ILE A 51 -0.60 -1.98 9.65
C ILE A 51 -0.72 -2.04 11.18
N ASP A 52 -1.94 -2.19 11.70
CA ASP A 52 -2.18 -2.28 13.15
C ASP A 52 -1.56 -3.58 13.71
N GLN A 53 -1.78 -4.72 13.04
CA GLN A 53 -1.15 -6.00 13.42
C GLN A 53 0.38 -5.95 13.39
N LEU A 54 0.96 -5.33 12.36
CA LEU A 54 2.41 -5.13 12.26
C LEU A 54 2.94 -4.23 13.37
N SER A 55 2.16 -3.23 13.79
CA SER A 55 2.51 -2.32 14.89
C SER A 55 2.48 -3.03 16.24
N ASP A 56 1.48 -3.88 16.48
CA ASP A 56 1.41 -4.71 17.68
C ASP A 56 2.60 -5.67 17.75
N ARG A 57 2.94 -6.32 16.62
CA ARG A 57 4.11 -7.20 16.51
C ARG A 57 5.42 -6.45 16.76
N GLU A 58 5.56 -5.23 16.23
CA GLU A 58 6.73 -4.38 16.47
C GLU A 58 6.91 -4.09 17.97
N ILE A 59 5.83 -3.77 18.68
CA ILE A 59 5.84 -3.53 20.13
C ILE A 59 6.25 -4.78 20.92
N GLU A 60 5.74 -5.95 20.53
CA GLU A 60 6.12 -7.23 21.16
C GLU A 60 7.61 -7.53 20.95
N LEU A 61 8.10 -7.37 19.72
CA LEU A 61 9.51 -7.58 19.40
C LEU A 61 10.42 -6.63 20.16
N GLU A 62 10.02 -5.37 20.32
CA GLU A 62 10.81 -4.39 21.08
C GLU A 62 10.92 -4.79 22.56
N LYS A 63 9.83 -5.30 23.16
CA LYS A 63 9.85 -5.85 24.53
C LYS A 63 10.77 -7.07 24.63
N ASP A 64 10.74 -7.97 23.66
CA ASP A 64 11.57 -9.17 23.67
C ASP A 64 13.05 -8.85 23.45
N LEU A 65 13.38 -7.90 22.57
CA LEU A 65 14.74 -7.40 22.39
C LEU A 65 15.27 -6.74 23.66
N GLU A 66 14.44 -5.98 24.38
CA GLU A 66 14.86 -5.36 25.65
C GLU A 66 15.12 -6.42 26.74
N ARG A 67 14.27 -7.45 26.83
CA ARG A 67 14.51 -8.61 27.72
C ARG A 67 15.83 -9.32 27.38
N LEU A 68 16.09 -9.57 26.09
CA LEU A 68 17.33 -10.18 25.64
C LEU A 68 18.56 -9.32 25.98
N ARG A 69 18.46 -7.99 25.84
CA ARG A 69 19.54 -7.06 26.23
C ARG A 69 19.83 -7.11 27.72
N SER A 70 18.79 -7.06 28.56
CA SER A 70 18.94 -7.19 30.01
C SER A 70 19.63 -8.51 30.36
N HIS A 71 19.14 -9.62 29.79
CA HIS A 71 19.70 -10.94 30.05
C HIS A 71 21.16 -11.06 29.57
N GLN A 72 21.49 -10.45 28.43
CA GLN A 72 22.86 -10.39 27.92
C GLN A 72 23.78 -9.60 28.87
N MET A 73 23.31 -8.51 29.46
CA MET A 73 24.07 -7.74 30.44
C MET A 73 24.34 -8.55 31.71
N ASP A 74 23.33 -9.24 32.22
CA ASP A 74 23.47 -10.10 33.40
C ASP A 74 24.48 -11.24 33.16
N LEU A 75 24.40 -11.91 32.01
CA LEU A 75 25.35 -12.97 31.66
C LEU A 75 26.77 -12.45 31.43
N LYS A 76 26.93 -11.24 30.87
CA LYS A 76 28.27 -10.61 30.75
C LYS A 76 28.86 -10.33 32.13
N LYS A 77 28.05 -9.88 33.09
CA LYS A 77 28.49 -9.69 34.48
C LYS A 77 28.88 -11.01 35.13
N GLN A 78 28.04 -12.04 35.00
CA GLN A 78 28.36 -13.38 35.50
C GLN A 78 29.64 -13.95 34.87
N GLN A 79 29.85 -13.75 33.56
CA GLN A 79 31.07 -14.16 32.88
C GLN A 79 32.30 -13.47 33.50
N GLN A 80 32.24 -12.16 33.74
CA GLN A 80 33.32 -11.40 34.37
C GLN A 80 33.63 -11.92 35.79
N ASP A 81 32.61 -12.18 36.59
CA ASP A 81 32.75 -12.69 37.97
C ASP A 81 33.41 -14.08 37.98
N ILE A 82 33.03 -14.97 37.05
CA ILE A 82 33.64 -16.30 36.89
C ILE A 82 35.09 -16.19 36.41
N GLU A 83 35.37 -15.30 35.46
CA GLU A 83 36.73 -15.07 34.93
C GLU A 83 37.68 -14.56 36.02
N GLN A 84 37.22 -13.63 36.87
CA GLN A 84 37.98 -13.15 38.04
C GLN A 84 38.22 -14.27 39.06
N SER A 85 37.20 -15.06 39.37
CA SER A 85 37.31 -16.17 40.31
C SER A 85 38.25 -17.26 39.78
N LEU A 86 38.24 -17.52 38.47
CA LEU A 86 39.12 -18.48 37.81
C LEU A 86 40.59 -18.07 37.89
N LEU A 87 40.88 -16.77 37.79
CA LEU A 87 42.24 -16.25 37.94
C LEU A 87 42.80 -16.56 39.34
N LEU A 88 42.01 -16.33 40.39
CA LEU A 88 42.40 -16.63 41.77
C LEU A 88 42.59 -18.14 41.98
N LEU A 89 41.62 -18.95 41.54
CA LEU A 89 41.66 -20.40 41.71
C LEU A 89 42.85 -21.04 40.98
N ARG A 90 43.21 -20.55 39.78
CA ARG A 90 44.41 -21.02 39.05
C ARG A 90 45.69 -20.81 39.86
N GLN A 91 45.83 -19.67 40.53
CA GLN A 91 46.98 -19.40 41.39
C GLN A 91 47.01 -20.33 42.62
N GLU A 92 45.85 -20.65 43.20
CA GLU A 92 45.75 -21.59 44.32
C GLU A 92 46.08 -23.03 43.91
N VAL A 93 45.55 -23.49 42.77
CA VAL A 93 45.84 -24.81 42.20
C VAL A 93 47.34 -24.96 41.99
N GLU A 94 48.02 -23.98 41.41
CA GLU A 94 49.46 -24.06 41.16
C GLU A 94 50.26 -24.19 42.48
N LYS A 95 49.95 -23.38 43.50
CA LYS A 95 50.56 -23.47 44.84
C LYS A 95 50.37 -24.85 45.47
N HIS A 96 49.19 -25.43 45.31
CA HIS A 96 48.87 -26.74 45.87
C HIS A 96 49.52 -27.89 45.09
N ARG A 97 49.64 -27.75 43.77
CA ARG A 97 50.37 -28.67 42.89
C ARG A 97 51.84 -28.74 43.28
N GLU A 98 52.49 -27.58 43.43
CA GLU A 98 53.88 -27.50 43.93
C GLU A 98 54.04 -28.13 45.32
N LYS A 99 53.09 -27.90 46.23
CA LYS A 99 53.10 -28.49 47.58
C LYS A 99 52.96 -30.01 47.53
N LYS A 100 52.08 -30.54 46.68
CA LYS A 100 51.93 -31.98 46.44
C LYS A 100 53.23 -32.57 45.92
N THR A 101 53.84 -31.99 44.89
CA THR A 101 55.12 -32.44 44.32
C THR A 101 56.22 -32.46 45.38
N ARG A 102 56.33 -31.43 46.22
CA ARG A 102 57.28 -31.42 47.35
C ARG A 102 57.02 -32.54 48.36
N CYS A 103 55.76 -32.77 48.73
CA CYS A 103 55.39 -33.84 49.66
C CYS A 103 55.64 -35.23 49.07
N GLU A 104 55.42 -35.40 47.76
CA GLU A 104 55.67 -36.64 47.02
C GLU A 104 57.16 -36.98 46.98
N GLN A 105 58.01 -36.01 46.65
CA GLN A 105 59.47 -36.15 46.69
C GLN A 105 59.97 -36.49 48.10
N HIS A 106 59.42 -35.84 49.13
CA HIS A 106 59.79 -36.11 50.52
C HIS A 106 59.37 -37.51 50.98
N TYR A 107 58.16 -37.95 50.62
CA TYR A 107 57.68 -39.32 50.88
C TYR A 107 58.55 -40.36 50.17
N ALA A 108 58.90 -40.14 48.90
CA ALA A 108 59.77 -41.03 48.15
C ALA A 108 61.14 -41.21 48.84
N ARG A 109 61.75 -40.11 49.31
CA ARG A 109 63.04 -40.11 50.03
C ARG A 109 63.00 -40.81 51.39
N LEU A 110 61.85 -40.89 52.05
CA LEU A 110 61.71 -41.49 53.40
C LEU A 110 60.97 -42.83 53.38
N SER A 111 60.64 -43.33 52.20
CA SER A 111 59.81 -44.52 52.00
C SER A 111 60.40 -45.80 52.57
N PHE A 112 61.73 -45.87 52.70
CA PHE A 112 62.47 -47.01 53.25
C PHE A 112 62.67 -46.96 54.77
N VAL A 113 62.29 -45.86 55.45
CA VAL A 113 62.41 -45.72 56.92
C VAL A 113 61.03 -45.96 57.56
N PRO A 114 60.78 -47.11 58.21
CA PRO A 114 59.42 -47.53 58.60
C PRO A 114 58.64 -46.49 59.43
N ILE A 115 59.26 -45.88 60.43
CA ILE A 115 58.62 -44.91 61.33
C ILE A 115 58.30 -43.58 60.61
N LEU A 116 59.20 -43.13 59.71
CA LEU A 116 59.04 -41.86 58.99
C LEU A 116 58.16 -42.01 57.74
N ARG A 117 58.08 -43.22 57.18
CA ARG A 117 57.24 -43.57 56.02
C ARG A 117 55.77 -43.25 56.27
N ASP A 118 55.23 -43.67 57.41
CA ASP A 118 53.79 -43.49 57.68
C ASP A 118 53.41 -42.02 57.88
N GLN A 119 54.27 -41.25 58.56
CA GLN A 119 54.06 -39.81 58.75
C GLN A 119 54.15 -39.03 57.43
N SER A 120 55.14 -39.33 56.60
CA SER A 120 55.33 -38.69 55.29
C SER A 120 54.24 -39.10 54.29
N LYS A 121 53.80 -40.37 54.30
CA LYS A 121 52.65 -40.87 53.51
C LYS A 121 51.37 -40.11 53.85
N LYS A 122 51.08 -39.91 55.14
CA LYS A 122 49.88 -39.17 55.58
C LYS A 122 49.89 -37.72 55.10
N LYS A 123 51.05 -37.04 55.13
CA LYS A 123 51.21 -35.67 54.59
C LYS A 123 51.00 -35.63 53.08
N TYR A 124 51.59 -36.57 52.34
CA TYR A 124 51.39 -36.67 50.89
C TYR A 124 49.93 -36.91 50.51
N LEU A 125 49.25 -37.88 51.14
CA LEU A 125 47.85 -38.18 50.84
C LEU A 125 46.92 -36.98 51.08
N LYS A 126 47.15 -36.21 52.16
CA LYS A 126 46.43 -34.96 52.41
C LYS A 126 46.67 -33.92 51.32
N ALA A 127 47.94 -33.73 50.91
CA ALA A 127 48.27 -32.79 49.85
C ALA A 127 47.65 -33.20 48.51
N ARG A 128 47.69 -34.50 48.16
CA ARG A 128 47.06 -35.06 46.96
C ARG A 128 45.54 -34.91 46.96
N SER A 129 44.88 -35.18 48.08
CA SER A 129 43.42 -35.02 48.19
C SER A 129 43.01 -33.55 47.99
N ARG A 130 43.77 -32.61 48.56
CA ARG A 130 43.48 -31.18 48.42
C ARG A 130 43.74 -30.67 47.00
N ASP A 131 44.84 -31.09 46.38
CA ASP A 131 45.16 -30.84 44.97
C ASP A 131 44.02 -31.32 44.06
N TRP A 132 43.56 -32.56 44.24
CA TRP A 132 42.43 -33.10 43.49
C TRP A 132 41.13 -32.30 43.67
N GLN A 133 40.80 -31.87 44.90
CA GLN A 133 39.62 -31.04 45.15
C GLN A 133 39.68 -29.69 44.40
N LEU A 134 40.85 -29.05 44.37
CA LEU A 134 41.02 -27.77 43.70
C LEU A 134 41.00 -27.90 42.18
N GLU A 135 41.59 -28.96 41.62
CA GLU A 135 41.50 -29.28 40.19
C GLU A 135 40.05 -29.56 39.76
N GLN A 136 39.28 -30.27 40.60
CA GLN A 136 37.85 -30.49 40.35
C GLN A 136 37.08 -29.15 40.33
N GLN A 137 37.29 -28.28 41.31
CA GLN A 137 36.68 -26.94 41.35
C GLN A 137 37.08 -26.09 40.14
N LEU A 138 38.33 -26.20 39.68
CA LEU A 138 38.82 -25.50 38.50
C LEU A 138 38.12 -25.99 37.24
N SER A 139 37.92 -27.30 37.12
CA SER A 139 37.17 -27.91 36.00
C SER A 139 35.71 -27.46 36.00
N GLU A 140 35.04 -27.47 37.14
CA GLU A 140 33.66 -27.03 37.29
C GLU A 140 33.48 -25.55 36.91
N MET A 141 34.39 -24.68 37.37
CA MET A 141 34.36 -23.25 37.02
C MET A 141 34.64 -22.98 35.55
N ARG A 142 35.54 -23.74 34.90
CA ARG A 142 35.76 -23.66 33.45
C ARG A 142 34.50 -24.06 32.69
N HIS A 143 33.86 -25.14 33.11
CA HIS A 143 32.62 -25.58 32.51
C HIS A 143 31.50 -24.54 32.64
N ALA A 144 31.35 -23.93 33.82
CA ALA A 144 30.39 -22.84 34.03
C ALA A 144 30.66 -21.62 33.12
N LEU A 145 31.94 -21.29 32.89
CA LEU A 145 32.33 -20.23 31.96
C LEU A 145 31.94 -20.56 30.50
N ASP A 146 32.18 -21.80 30.07
CA ASP A 146 31.82 -22.26 28.73
C ASP A 146 30.30 -22.20 28.51
N LEU A 147 29.50 -22.63 29.49
CA LEU A 147 28.04 -22.50 29.47
C LEU A 147 27.59 -21.03 29.36
N CYS A 148 28.20 -20.12 30.11
CA CYS A 148 27.89 -18.69 30.01
C CYS A 148 28.18 -18.13 28.61
N ARG A 149 29.31 -18.52 28.02
CA ARG A 149 29.71 -18.09 26.67
C ARG A 149 28.76 -18.63 25.59
N ASP A 150 28.33 -19.88 25.73
CA ASP A 150 27.36 -20.48 24.83
C ASP A 150 25.99 -19.78 24.92
N HIS A 151 25.51 -19.48 26.13
CA HIS A 151 24.28 -18.70 26.33
C HIS A 151 24.38 -17.30 25.72
N LEU A 152 25.50 -16.59 25.93
CA LEU A 152 25.74 -15.28 25.31
C LEU A 152 25.71 -15.35 23.77
N ARG A 153 26.27 -16.41 23.18
CA ARG A 153 26.22 -16.64 21.75
C ARG A 153 24.79 -16.88 21.27
N ILE A 154 23.99 -17.67 21.98
CA ILE A 154 22.59 -17.94 21.65
C ILE A 154 21.77 -16.64 21.69
N ILE A 155 21.88 -15.86 22.76
CA ILE A 155 21.17 -14.59 22.92
C ILE A 155 21.55 -13.60 21.83
N SER A 156 22.85 -13.52 21.51
CA SER A 156 23.32 -12.61 20.45
C SER A 156 22.72 -12.99 19.09
N LYS A 157 22.58 -14.28 18.78
CA LYS A 157 21.91 -14.77 17.57
C LYS A 157 20.41 -14.43 17.58
N GLN A 158 19.74 -14.65 18.71
CA GLN A 158 18.31 -14.31 18.85
C GLN A 158 18.06 -12.81 18.70
N ALA A 159 18.90 -11.96 19.30
CA ALA A 159 18.81 -10.51 19.17
C ALA A 159 19.03 -10.05 17.71
N ALA A 160 20.00 -10.65 17.01
CA ALA A 160 20.23 -10.34 15.59
C ALA A 160 19.02 -10.75 14.71
N ALA A 161 18.43 -11.91 14.97
CA ALA A 161 17.22 -12.36 14.27
C ALA A 161 16.04 -11.42 14.55
N GLY A 162 15.81 -11.03 15.81
CA GLY A 162 14.74 -10.10 16.17
C GLY A 162 14.93 -8.71 15.56
N GLN A 163 16.17 -8.23 15.45
CA GLN A 163 16.47 -6.97 14.76
C GLN A 163 16.17 -7.06 13.25
N SER A 164 16.54 -8.16 12.60
CA SER A 164 16.20 -8.39 11.18
C SER A 164 14.69 -8.47 10.96
N GLU A 165 13.94 -9.10 11.87
CA GLU A 165 12.48 -9.18 11.79
C GLU A 165 11.86 -7.78 11.92
N ARG A 166 12.36 -6.96 12.84
CA ARG A 166 11.92 -5.56 13.01
C ARG A 166 12.13 -4.73 11.73
N GLU A 167 13.29 -4.86 11.09
CA GLU A 167 13.58 -4.15 9.82
C GLU A 167 12.65 -4.58 8.69
N ALA A 168 12.31 -5.87 8.62
CA ALA A 168 11.34 -6.39 7.65
C ALA A 168 9.94 -5.81 7.91
N ILE A 169 9.48 -5.80 9.16
CA ILE A 169 8.18 -5.23 9.57
C ILE A 169 8.12 -3.73 9.23
N CYS A 170 9.17 -2.98 9.52
CA CYS A 170 9.24 -1.55 9.21
C CYS A 170 9.12 -1.29 7.69
N THR A 171 9.83 -2.10 6.89
CA THR A 171 9.78 -2.01 5.42
C THR A 171 8.39 -2.35 4.89
N GLU A 172 7.75 -3.39 5.40
CA GLU A 172 6.40 -3.81 5.01
C GLU A 172 5.33 -2.77 5.40
N LYS A 173 5.43 -2.21 6.60
CA LYS A 173 4.57 -1.13 7.09
C LYS A 173 4.69 0.12 6.24
N GLN A 174 5.91 0.54 5.92
CA GLN A 174 6.13 1.69 5.03
C GLN A 174 5.55 1.44 3.64
N GLY A 175 5.80 0.26 3.05
CA GLY A 175 5.24 -0.11 1.75
C GLY A 175 3.70 -0.18 1.75
N SER A 176 3.07 -0.50 2.87
CA SER A 176 1.62 -0.48 3.02
C SER A 176 1.06 0.94 3.14
N LEU A 177 1.74 1.81 3.90
CA LEU A 177 1.40 3.24 4.02
C LEU A 177 1.51 3.96 2.66
N ASP A 178 2.56 3.70 1.89
CA ASP A 178 2.75 4.30 0.57
C ASP A 178 1.61 3.91 -0.39
N LYS A 179 1.17 2.65 -0.35
CA LYS A 179 0.02 2.16 -1.13
C LYS A 179 -1.27 2.84 -0.70
N VAL A 180 -1.50 3.00 0.60
CA VAL A 180 -2.66 3.73 1.15
C VAL A 180 -2.66 5.19 0.67
N LYS A 181 -1.51 5.85 0.71
CA LYS A 181 -1.36 7.23 0.26
C LYS A 181 -1.64 7.38 -1.24
N GLY A 182 -1.02 6.55 -2.08
CA GLY A 182 -1.27 6.58 -3.52
C GLY A 182 -2.72 6.24 -3.88
N ALA A 183 -3.36 5.37 -3.09
CA ALA A 183 -4.78 5.09 -3.23
C ALA A 183 -5.67 6.31 -2.90
N SER A 184 -5.37 7.03 -1.82
CA SER A 184 -6.06 8.28 -1.45
C SER A 184 -5.93 9.34 -2.55
N GLU A 185 -4.71 9.57 -3.05
CA GLU A 185 -4.44 10.54 -4.12
C GLU A 185 -5.24 10.21 -5.40
N THR A 186 -5.35 8.92 -5.73
CA THR A 186 -6.16 8.45 -6.86
C THR A 186 -7.65 8.73 -6.63
N LEU A 187 -8.18 8.44 -5.44
CA LEU A 187 -9.59 8.69 -5.13
C LEU A 187 -9.91 10.19 -5.14
N ASP A 188 -9.05 11.03 -4.59
CA ASP A 188 -9.22 12.48 -4.60
C ASP A 188 -9.27 13.03 -6.03
N TYR A 189 -8.41 12.51 -6.92
CA TYR A 189 -8.42 12.86 -8.34
C TYR A 189 -9.71 12.45 -9.06
N LEU A 190 -10.23 11.26 -8.76
CA LEU A 190 -11.50 10.77 -9.32
C LEU A 190 -12.72 11.52 -8.75
N LYS A 191 -12.64 11.96 -7.49
CA LYS A 191 -13.67 12.79 -6.87
C LYS A 191 -13.77 14.15 -7.56
N GLN A 192 -12.64 14.80 -7.84
CA GLN A 192 -12.61 16.04 -8.64
C GLN A 192 -13.24 15.82 -10.03
N GLY A 193 -12.96 14.67 -10.67
CA GLY A 193 -13.58 14.32 -11.95
C GLY A 193 -15.08 14.10 -11.84
N SER A 194 -15.54 13.50 -10.75
CA SER A 194 -16.96 13.26 -10.50
C SER A 194 -17.73 14.56 -10.24
N GLU A 195 -17.15 15.47 -9.47
CA GLU A 195 -17.68 16.83 -9.24
C GLU A 195 -17.72 17.63 -10.55
N PHE A 196 -16.65 17.55 -11.35
CA PHE A 196 -16.61 18.20 -12.66
C PHE A 196 -17.69 17.67 -13.60
N TRP A 197 -17.80 16.36 -13.79
CA TRP A 197 -18.73 15.77 -14.75
C TRP A 197 -20.19 15.88 -14.32
N SER A 198 -20.48 15.79 -13.02
CA SER A 198 -21.82 16.06 -12.49
C SER A 198 -22.22 17.52 -12.70
N GLY A 199 -21.32 18.47 -12.44
CA GLY A 199 -21.53 19.88 -12.77
C GLY A 199 -21.70 20.11 -14.28
N PHE A 200 -20.91 19.44 -15.12
CA PHE A 200 -21.04 19.50 -16.58
C PHE A 200 -22.41 19.02 -17.06
N ASP A 201 -22.92 17.92 -16.51
CA ASP A 201 -24.24 17.37 -16.87
C ASP A 201 -25.37 18.39 -16.60
N VAL A 202 -25.31 19.03 -15.42
CA VAL A 202 -26.34 19.97 -14.96
C VAL A 202 -26.23 21.33 -15.67
N TYR A 203 -25.03 21.90 -15.75
CA TYR A 203 -24.86 23.29 -16.17
C TYR A 203 -24.55 23.45 -17.67
N GLN A 204 -24.08 22.41 -18.34
CA GLN A 204 -23.70 22.46 -19.76
C GLN A 204 -24.62 21.58 -20.61
N ALA A 205 -24.67 20.28 -20.33
CA ALA A 205 -25.43 19.33 -21.14
C ALA A 205 -26.94 19.59 -21.09
N GLN A 206 -27.51 19.82 -19.91
CA GLN A 206 -28.93 20.12 -19.75
C GLN A 206 -29.34 21.40 -20.49
N VAL A 207 -28.55 22.48 -20.39
CA VAL A 207 -28.85 23.77 -21.02
C VAL A 207 -28.88 23.65 -22.54
N VAL A 208 -27.91 22.93 -23.13
CA VAL A 208 -27.89 22.65 -24.58
C VAL A 208 -29.12 21.85 -24.99
N LEU A 209 -29.52 20.83 -24.22
CA LEU A 209 -30.70 20.01 -24.50
C LEU A 209 -31.99 20.82 -24.44
N GLU A 210 -32.19 21.60 -23.39
CA GLU A 210 -33.39 22.42 -23.22
C GLU A 210 -33.52 23.45 -24.35
N ALA A 211 -32.44 24.14 -24.67
CA ALA A 211 -32.42 25.13 -25.74
C ALA A 211 -32.62 24.49 -27.12
N ALA A 212 -32.00 23.33 -27.40
CA ALA A 212 -32.20 22.59 -28.64
C ALA A 212 -33.65 22.10 -28.79
N GLN A 213 -34.23 21.57 -27.71
CA GLN A 213 -35.61 21.07 -27.68
C GLN A 213 -36.62 22.20 -27.84
N TYR A 214 -36.39 23.36 -27.21
CA TYR A 214 -37.23 24.55 -27.39
C TYR A 214 -37.25 24.95 -28.87
N ILE A 215 -36.07 25.10 -29.50
CA ILE A 215 -35.96 25.49 -30.91
C ILE A 215 -36.60 24.44 -31.85
N LEU A 216 -36.48 23.15 -31.51
CA LEU A 216 -37.07 22.07 -32.30
C LEU A 216 -38.60 22.06 -32.25
N LYS A 217 -39.18 22.38 -31.08
CA LYS A 217 -40.64 22.43 -30.84
C LYS A 217 -41.26 23.72 -31.37
N ASN A 218 -40.61 24.86 -31.15
CA ASN A 218 -41.10 26.18 -31.53
C ASN A 218 -40.54 26.61 -32.89
N ASN A 219 -41.11 26.00 -33.93
CA ASN A 219 -40.69 26.23 -35.32
C ASN A 219 -41.45 27.41 -35.98
N ARG A 220 -42.16 28.23 -35.18
CA ARG A 220 -42.95 29.37 -35.64
C ARG A 220 -42.10 30.64 -35.59
N HIS A 221 -41.16 30.77 -36.52
CA HIS A 221 -40.57 32.07 -36.88
C HIS A 221 -41.65 32.95 -37.55
N LYS A 222 -42.68 33.35 -36.80
CA LYS A 222 -43.55 34.46 -37.17
C LYS A 222 -43.08 35.62 -36.31
N ALA A 223 -42.16 36.42 -36.84
CA ALA A 223 -41.72 37.67 -36.24
C ALA A 223 -42.95 38.50 -35.86
N SER A 224 -43.34 38.43 -34.58
CA SER A 224 -44.41 39.25 -34.06
C SER A 224 -43.84 40.66 -33.94
N LYS A 225 -44.20 41.54 -34.87
CA LYS A 225 -43.76 42.95 -34.92
C LYS A 225 -44.16 43.79 -33.69
N LYS A 226 -44.67 43.18 -32.61
CA LYS A 226 -45.23 43.85 -31.44
C LYS A 226 -44.57 43.48 -30.09
N LEU A 227 -43.54 42.62 -30.08
CA LEU A 227 -42.77 42.33 -28.86
C LEU A 227 -41.39 42.97 -28.95
N THR A 228 -41.01 43.73 -27.92
CA THR A 228 -39.71 44.41 -27.79
C THR A 228 -38.54 43.43 -27.62
N VAL A 229 -38.81 42.17 -27.31
CA VAL A 229 -37.82 41.08 -27.28
C VAL A 229 -38.39 39.87 -28.03
N ASP A 230 -37.71 39.48 -29.10
CA ASP A 230 -38.03 38.24 -29.84
C ASP A 230 -37.52 37.04 -29.04
N VAL A 231 -38.44 36.34 -28.37
CA VAL A 231 -38.15 35.18 -27.50
C VAL A 231 -37.40 34.09 -28.28
N ASP A 232 -37.68 33.91 -29.57
CA ASP A 232 -36.99 32.91 -30.39
C ASP A 232 -35.53 33.31 -30.64
N GLN A 233 -35.24 34.61 -30.76
CA GLN A 233 -33.86 35.11 -30.86
C GLN A 233 -33.08 34.92 -29.57
N VAL A 234 -33.73 35.05 -28.41
CA VAL A 234 -33.11 34.78 -27.11
C VAL A 234 -32.69 33.31 -27.03
N TRP A 235 -33.61 32.38 -27.33
CA TRP A 235 -33.29 30.95 -27.29
C TRP A 235 -32.24 30.53 -28.33
N ILE A 236 -32.23 31.13 -29.52
CA ILE A 236 -31.18 30.89 -30.52
C ILE A 236 -29.81 31.36 -30.02
N LYS A 237 -29.74 32.54 -29.38
CA LYS A 237 -28.49 33.06 -28.79
C LYS A 237 -28.03 32.18 -27.63
N THR A 238 -28.93 31.82 -26.71
CA THR A 238 -28.65 30.90 -25.60
C THR A 238 -28.12 29.57 -26.09
N PHE A 239 -28.77 28.97 -27.08
CA PHE A 239 -28.33 27.70 -27.66
C PHE A 239 -26.93 27.78 -28.29
N LYS A 240 -26.62 28.87 -29.01
CA LYS A 240 -25.29 29.06 -29.62
C LYS A 240 -24.20 29.20 -28.55
N LEU A 241 -24.45 30.02 -27.52
CA LEU A 241 -23.50 30.22 -26.42
C LEU A 241 -23.30 28.92 -25.63
N ALA A 242 -24.39 28.23 -25.28
CA ALA A 242 -24.34 26.97 -24.57
C ALA A 242 -23.56 25.90 -25.34
N CYS A 243 -23.68 25.83 -26.67
CA CYS A 243 -22.91 24.89 -27.49
C CYS A 243 -21.40 25.19 -27.48
N LEU A 244 -21.01 26.46 -27.44
CA LEU A 244 -19.60 26.87 -27.35
C LEU A 244 -19.03 26.49 -25.98
N GLU A 245 -19.70 26.88 -24.91
CA GLU A 245 -19.30 26.57 -23.53
C GLU A 245 -19.24 25.05 -23.29
N TYR A 246 -20.22 24.31 -23.82
CA TYR A 246 -20.25 22.85 -23.79
C TYR A 246 -18.97 22.27 -24.42
N GLY A 247 -18.59 22.71 -25.61
CA GLY A 247 -17.43 22.17 -26.32
C GLY A 247 -16.11 22.44 -25.59
N ASP A 248 -15.94 23.65 -25.07
CA ASP A 248 -14.73 24.03 -24.33
C ASP A 248 -14.60 23.26 -23.01
N ARG A 249 -15.73 23.11 -22.29
CA ARG A 249 -15.78 22.35 -21.04
C ARG A 249 -15.62 20.85 -21.28
N GLU A 250 -16.21 20.29 -22.34
CA GLU A 250 -16.05 18.88 -22.70
C GLU A 250 -14.59 18.56 -22.99
N LEU A 251 -13.91 19.41 -23.78
CA LEU A 251 -12.48 19.29 -24.06
C LEU A 251 -11.62 19.37 -22.80
N TYR A 252 -11.92 20.31 -21.90
CA TYR A 252 -11.23 20.41 -20.62
C TYR A 252 -11.41 19.12 -19.81
N GLY A 253 -12.64 18.61 -19.71
CA GLY A 253 -12.92 17.39 -18.98
C GLY A 253 -12.25 16.17 -19.60
N ASP A 254 -12.30 16.00 -20.93
CA ASP A 254 -11.67 14.88 -21.63
C ASP A 254 -10.14 14.90 -21.54
N LYS A 255 -9.53 16.08 -21.33
CA LYS A 255 -8.09 16.18 -21.10
C LYS A 255 -7.67 15.60 -19.73
N HIS A 256 -8.54 15.71 -18.72
CA HIS A 256 -8.20 15.36 -17.33
C HIS A 256 -8.84 14.03 -16.90
N TRP A 257 -10.11 13.78 -17.23
CA TRP A 257 -10.89 12.67 -16.70
C TRP A 257 -11.51 11.78 -17.78
N ASN A 258 -10.82 11.60 -18.90
CA ASN A 258 -11.26 10.66 -19.93
C ASN A 258 -10.96 9.22 -19.52
N ALA A 259 -12.02 8.42 -19.38
CA ALA A 259 -11.93 6.99 -19.05
C ALA A 259 -10.96 6.21 -19.93
N SER A 260 -10.77 6.59 -21.19
CA SER A 260 -9.84 5.85 -22.09
C SER A 260 -8.36 6.07 -21.79
N THR A 261 -8.01 7.15 -21.08
CA THR A 261 -6.61 7.52 -20.78
C THR A 261 -6.23 7.34 -19.31
N LEU A 262 -7.23 7.23 -18.43
CA LEU A 262 -7.01 7.04 -17.00
C LEU A 262 -6.41 5.67 -16.69
N LYS A 263 -5.41 5.68 -15.80
CA LYS A 263 -4.71 4.50 -15.31
C LYS A 263 -5.04 4.31 -13.85
N ILE A 264 -5.91 3.35 -13.56
CA ILE A 264 -6.36 3.02 -12.21
C ILE A 264 -5.98 1.59 -11.93
N GLN A 265 -5.42 1.34 -10.75
CA GLN A 265 -5.12 -0.02 -10.33
C GLN A 265 -6.37 -0.65 -9.74
N PHE A 266 -6.77 -1.83 -10.22
CA PHE A 266 -7.87 -2.58 -9.63
C PHE A 266 -7.67 -4.08 -9.83
N ASP A 267 -8.33 -4.87 -9.00
CA ASP A 267 -8.37 -6.32 -9.13
C ASP A 267 -9.64 -6.72 -9.87
N CYS A 268 -9.50 -7.45 -10.97
CA CYS A 268 -10.65 -7.91 -11.75
C CYS A 268 -11.42 -8.99 -10.97
N SER A 269 -12.74 -8.81 -10.76
CA SER A 269 -13.55 -9.78 -9.99
C SER A 269 -13.59 -11.18 -10.59
N ILE A 270 -13.35 -11.32 -11.90
CA ILE A 270 -13.42 -12.60 -12.62
C ILE A 270 -12.07 -13.30 -12.69
N CYS A 271 -11.04 -12.63 -13.23
CA CYS A 271 -9.73 -13.25 -13.42
C CYS A 271 -8.79 -13.08 -12.24
N GLN A 272 -9.17 -12.29 -11.23
CA GLN A 272 -8.39 -12.03 -10.01
C GLN A 272 -6.99 -11.46 -10.28
N MET A 273 -6.80 -10.84 -11.45
CA MET A 273 -5.55 -10.17 -11.81
C MET A 273 -5.62 -8.69 -11.44
N SER A 274 -4.54 -8.18 -10.83
CA SER A 274 -4.31 -6.74 -10.64
C SER A 274 -3.93 -6.11 -11.98
N LEU A 275 -4.70 -5.13 -12.43
CA LEU A 275 -4.53 -4.46 -13.71
C LEU A 275 -4.47 -2.95 -13.52
N VAL A 276 -3.85 -2.25 -14.48
CA VAL A 276 -3.73 -0.78 -14.48
C VAL A 276 -4.39 -0.23 -15.75
N CYS A 277 -5.69 0.01 -15.67
CA CYS A 277 -6.51 0.59 -16.73
C CYS A 277 -7.86 1.05 -16.17
N TRP A 278 -8.69 1.67 -17.00
CA TRP A 278 -10.07 1.97 -16.61
C TRP A 278 -10.93 0.70 -16.61
N PRO A 279 -11.56 0.33 -15.48
CA PRO A 279 -12.37 -0.88 -15.38
C PRO A 279 -13.69 -0.76 -16.14
N ARG A 280 -14.30 -1.91 -16.41
CA ARG A 280 -15.70 -2.01 -16.84
C ARG A 280 -16.57 -2.45 -15.67
N LEU A 281 -17.84 -2.05 -15.71
CA LEU A 281 -18.85 -2.45 -14.74
C LEU A 281 -19.71 -3.58 -15.30
N THR A 282 -19.86 -4.65 -14.53
CA THR A 282 -20.89 -5.67 -14.78
C THR A 282 -22.27 -5.14 -14.37
N PRO A 283 -23.37 -5.81 -14.76
CA PRO A 283 -24.71 -5.46 -14.27
C PRO A 283 -24.88 -5.58 -12.73
N MET A 284 -23.95 -6.24 -12.05
CA MET A 284 -23.93 -6.40 -10.59
C MET A 284 -22.97 -5.41 -9.90
N ASP A 285 -22.57 -4.35 -10.60
CA ASP A 285 -21.65 -3.32 -10.09
C ASP A 285 -20.26 -3.86 -9.68
N GLU A 286 -19.74 -4.87 -10.39
CA GLU A 286 -18.38 -5.38 -10.17
C GLU A 286 -17.37 -4.82 -11.18
N LEU A 287 -16.14 -4.58 -10.71
CA LEU A 287 -15.02 -4.14 -11.55
C LEU A 287 -14.41 -5.31 -12.31
N VAL A 288 -14.45 -5.26 -13.64
CA VAL A 288 -13.87 -6.28 -14.51
C VAL A 288 -12.98 -5.65 -15.57
N CYS A 289 -12.01 -6.43 -16.05
CA CYS A 289 -11.17 -6.02 -17.16
C CYS A 289 -11.92 -6.10 -18.50
N GLU A 290 -11.44 -5.38 -19.50
CA GLU A 290 -12.01 -5.36 -20.85
C GLU A 290 -12.15 -6.77 -21.45
N THR A 291 -11.18 -7.65 -21.21
CA THR A 291 -11.21 -9.04 -21.71
C THR A 291 -12.35 -9.84 -21.08
N CYS A 292 -12.47 -9.78 -19.74
CA CYS A 292 -13.53 -10.46 -19.00
C CYS A 292 -14.91 -9.87 -19.30
N PHE A 293 -15.00 -8.55 -19.47
CA PHE A 293 -16.23 -7.88 -19.85
C PHE A 293 -16.75 -8.36 -21.22
N LYS A 294 -15.86 -8.47 -22.21
CA LYS A 294 -16.20 -8.98 -23.55
C LYS A 294 -16.67 -10.43 -23.54
N SER A 295 -16.14 -11.27 -22.66
CA SER A 295 -16.64 -12.64 -22.53
C SER A 295 -18.06 -12.71 -21.97
N ILE A 296 -18.44 -11.79 -21.07
CA ILE A 296 -19.80 -11.70 -20.52
C ILE A 296 -20.78 -11.16 -21.59
N GLN A 297 -20.36 -10.13 -22.34
CA GLN A 297 -21.17 -9.53 -23.42
C GLN A 297 -21.32 -10.38 -24.69
N LYS A 298 -20.75 -11.58 -24.74
CA LYS A 298 -21.07 -12.56 -25.79
C LYS A 298 -22.48 -13.14 -25.65
N GLU A 299 -23.20 -12.83 -24.58
CA GLU A 299 -24.66 -12.75 -24.58
C GLU A 299 -25.10 -11.30 -24.87
N PRO A 300 -26.04 -11.07 -25.80
CA PRO A 300 -26.08 -9.83 -26.57
C PRO A 300 -26.58 -8.65 -25.74
N THR A 301 -25.70 -7.69 -25.46
CA THR A 301 -26.14 -6.29 -25.26
C THR A 301 -25.10 -5.34 -25.85
N ILE A 302 -25.41 -4.85 -27.04
CA ILE A 302 -24.59 -3.91 -27.81
C ILE A 302 -24.65 -2.55 -27.15
N VAL A 303 -23.53 -2.05 -26.63
CA VAL A 303 -23.26 -0.60 -26.56
C VAL A 303 -21.81 -0.36 -26.92
N SER A 304 -21.55 -0.09 -28.21
CA SER A 304 -20.28 0.50 -28.64
C SER A 304 -20.36 2.02 -28.53
N VAL A 305 -19.38 2.61 -27.85
CA VAL A 305 -19.19 4.07 -27.81
C VAL A 305 -18.15 4.40 -28.88
N SER A 306 -18.57 5.03 -29.98
CA SER A 306 -17.68 5.49 -31.05
C SER A 306 -17.63 7.01 -31.15
N ASN A 307 -16.41 7.53 -31.08
CA ASN A 307 -15.86 8.77 -31.65
C ASN A 307 -16.59 10.11 -31.37
N HIS A 308 -16.14 10.79 -30.32
CA HIS A 308 -16.39 12.21 -30.06
C HIS A 308 -15.31 13.09 -30.70
N ASN A 309 -15.66 13.79 -31.79
CA ASN A 309 -14.92 14.99 -32.27
C ASN A 309 -15.71 15.82 -33.30
N MET A 310 -17.05 15.71 -33.32
CA MET A 310 -17.89 16.29 -34.39
C MET A 310 -18.47 17.67 -34.05
N LEU A 311 -18.69 18.03 -32.78
CA LEU A 311 -19.37 19.29 -32.43
C LEU A 311 -18.57 20.52 -32.84
N ARG A 312 -17.23 20.51 -32.71
CA ARG A 312 -16.37 21.59 -33.21
C ARG A 312 -16.32 21.65 -34.75
N LYS A 313 -16.39 20.51 -35.44
CA LYS A 313 -16.47 20.46 -36.92
C LYS A 313 -17.83 21.00 -37.41
N LEU A 314 -18.91 20.70 -36.68
CA LEU A 314 -20.24 21.23 -36.93
C LEU A 314 -20.35 22.73 -36.58
N PHE A 315 -19.58 23.24 -35.63
CA PHE A 315 -19.53 24.66 -35.31
C PHE A 315 -18.64 25.47 -36.28
N HIS A 316 -17.52 24.92 -36.73
CA HIS A 316 -16.73 25.55 -37.79
C HIS A 316 -17.49 25.60 -39.12
N SER A 317 -18.30 24.59 -39.46
CA SER A 317 -19.21 24.68 -40.60
C SER A 317 -20.33 25.71 -40.39
N LEU A 318 -20.76 25.99 -39.15
CA LEU A 318 -21.68 27.09 -38.83
C LEU A 318 -21.06 28.48 -38.99
N SER A 319 -19.75 28.64 -38.75
CA SER A 319 -19.05 29.91 -39.04
C SER A 319 -18.95 30.20 -40.55
N LEU A 320 -18.99 29.14 -41.38
CA LEU A 320 -19.00 29.22 -42.84
C LEU A 320 -20.40 29.38 -43.43
N PHE A 321 -21.45 28.95 -42.74
CA PHE A 321 -22.82 29.36 -43.05
C PHE A 321 -23.04 30.77 -42.51
N LYS A 322 -22.68 31.77 -43.33
CA LYS A 322 -23.40 33.04 -43.36
C LYS A 322 -24.88 32.73 -43.59
N ILE A 323 -25.61 32.45 -42.51
CA ILE A 323 -27.05 32.67 -42.47
C ILE A 323 -27.18 34.18 -42.42
N ASN A 324 -27.09 34.81 -43.60
CA ASN A 324 -27.66 36.13 -43.80
C ASN A 324 -29.14 36.02 -43.40
N ILE A 325 -29.53 36.85 -42.45
CA ILE A 325 -30.93 37.23 -42.23
C ILE A 325 -31.40 38.00 -43.46
#